data_AF-A0A353HPX3-F1
#
_entry.id   AF-A0A353HPX3-F1
#
_cell.length_a   1.000
_cell.length_b   1.000
_cell.length_c   1.000
_cell.angle_alpha   90.00
_cell.angle_beta   90.00
_cell.angle_gamma   90.00
#
_symmetry.space_group_name_H-M   'P 1'
#
loop_
_entity.id
_entity.type
_entity.pdbx_description
1 polymer ?
#
loop_
_entity_poly.entity_id
_entity_poly.type
_entity_poly.pdbx_seq_one_letter_code
_entity_poly.pdbx_strand_id
1 'polypeptide(L)'
;AMTTIDVNTGGFVGGRNFADTIFKTNLEAAHAIARQLRLRNLGGIIILDFIDMENNEHRNAVLAELKKTLARDRTKVSVSGFSALGLVEMTRKRTRESLAHILCEPCPACSGKGQVKTSRTICYEILRELLREAKQFNPREFRILASQEVVDLFLEEESQHLAMLGDFIGKKISLQVEKGYHQEQYDVILM
;
A
#
# COMPACT_ATOMS: atom_id res chain seq x y z
N ALA A 1 7.17 -7.98 -9.50
CA ALA A 1 5.92 -7.98 -8.69
C ALA A 1 5.79 -9.32 -7.99
N MET A 2 5.68 -9.29 -6.66
CA MET A 2 5.54 -10.46 -5.78
C MET A 2 4.24 -10.36 -4.98
N THR A 3 3.79 -11.46 -4.39
CA THR A 3 2.64 -11.46 -3.47
C THR A 3 3.13 -11.79 -2.06
N THR A 4 2.75 -10.99 -1.07
CA THR A 4 3.03 -11.24 0.35
C THR A 4 1.75 -11.69 1.03
N ILE A 5 1.85 -12.65 1.96
CA ILE A 5 0.74 -13.12 2.78
C ILE A 5 1.21 -13.14 4.22
N ASP A 6 0.47 -12.44 5.08
CA ASP A 6 0.74 -12.29 6.50
C ASP A 6 -0.27 -13.09 7.34
N VAL A 7 0.18 -13.74 8.41
CA VAL A 7 -0.63 -14.57 9.29
C VAL A 7 -0.64 -13.96 10.68
N ASN A 8 -1.84 -13.68 11.19
CA ASN A 8 -2.03 -13.10 12.52
C ASN A 8 -2.86 -14.02 13.42
N THR A 9 -2.59 -13.99 14.72
CA THR A 9 -3.48 -14.58 15.73
C THR A 9 -4.59 -13.58 16.10
N GLY A 10 -5.78 -14.07 16.46
CA GLY A 10 -6.86 -13.23 16.97
C GLY A 10 -6.62 -12.78 18.43
N GLY A 11 -7.37 -11.78 18.89
CA GLY A 11 -7.17 -11.13 20.20
C GLY A 11 -7.38 -11.96 21.46
N PHE A 12 -7.72 -13.26 21.36
CA PHE A 12 -7.93 -14.13 22.53
C PHE A 12 -6.67 -14.94 22.84
N VAL A 13 -5.74 -14.31 23.55
CA VAL A 13 -4.42 -14.88 23.92
C VAL A 13 -4.36 -15.24 25.41
N GLY A 14 -5.52 -15.55 26.02
CA GLY A 14 -5.66 -15.84 27.44
C GLY A 14 -5.53 -17.32 27.76
N GLY A 15 -4.32 -17.89 27.70
CA GLY A 15 -4.11 -19.28 28.11
C GLY A 15 -2.64 -19.66 28.21
N ARG A 16 -2.31 -20.60 29.11
CA ARG A 16 -0.96 -21.12 29.42
C ARG A 16 -0.24 -21.79 28.23
N ASN A 17 -0.76 -21.72 27.01
CA ASN A 17 -0.24 -22.47 25.86
C ASN A 17 -0.25 -21.67 24.55
N PHE A 18 0.50 -20.57 24.55
CA PHE A 18 0.64 -19.65 23.42
C PHE A 18 1.31 -20.31 22.20
N ALA A 19 2.35 -21.10 22.42
CA ALA A 19 3.07 -21.81 21.36
C ALA A 19 2.18 -22.78 20.57
N ASP A 20 1.31 -23.51 21.25
CA ASP A 20 0.35 -24.41 20.60
C ASP A 20 -0.71 -23.67 19.80
N THR A 21 -1.12 -22.49 20.27
CA THR A 21 -2.09 -21.63 19.56
C THR A 21 -1.48 -21.08 18.28
N ILE A 22 -0.23 -20.60 18.35
CA ILE A 22 0.55 -20.18 17.17
C ILE A 22 0.66 -21.33 16.17
N PHE A 23 1.08 -22.50 16.64
CA PHE A 23 1.28 -23.66 15.78
C PHE A 23 -0.01 -24.06 15.05
N LYS A 24 -1.14 -24.15 15.77
CA LYS A 24 -2.45 -24.42 15.18
C LYS A 24 -2.87 -23.35 14.18
N THR A 25 -2.68 -22.08 14.51
CA THR A 25 -3.00 -20.95 13.61
C THR A 25 -2.20 -21.04 12.31
N ASN A 26 -0.90 -21.33 12.39
CA ASN A 26 -0.05 -21.50 11.22
C ASN A 26 -0.43 -22.73 10.37
N LEU A 27 -0.86 -23.83 10.99
CA LEU A 27 -1.39 -24.99 10.25
C LEU A 27 -2.68 -24.62 9.50
N GLU A 28 -3.63 -23.96 10.15
CA GLU A 28 -4.86 -23.47 9.52
C GLU A 28 -4.56 -22.49 8.38
N ALA A 29 -3.61 -21.58 8.61
CA ALA A 29 -3.14 -20.65 7.59
C ALA A 29 -2.55 -21.38 6.38
N ALA A 30 -1.75 -22.44 6.56
CA ALA A 30 -1.21 -23.22 5.45
C ALA A 30 -2.31 -23.79 4.53
N HIS A 31 -3.39 -24.34 5.12
CA HIS A 31 -4.56 -24.79 4.38
C HIS A 31 -5.27 -23.65 3.63
N ALA A 32 -5.48 -22.52 4.32
CA ALA A 32 -6.16 -21.35 3.77
C ALA A 32 -5.36 -20.74 2.61
N ILE A 33 -4.05 -20.56 2.77
CA ILE A 33 -3.12 -20.07 1.76
C ILE A 33 -3.21 -20.93 0.51
N ALA A 34 -3.00 -22.26 0.63
CA ALA A 34 -3.05 -23.16 -0.51
C ALA A 34 -4.38 -23.09 -1.27
N ARG A 35 -5.50 -22.95 -0.54
CA ARG A 35 -6.83 -22.75 -1.14
C ARG A 35 -6.95 -21.39 -1.86
N GLN A 36 -6.53 -20.30 -1.22
CA GLN A 36 -6.62 -18.95 -1.78
C GLN A 36 -5.75 -18.76 -3.02
N LEU A 37 -4.56 -19.36 -3.07
CA LEU A 37 -3.70 -19.33 -4.25
C LEU A 37 -4.42 -19.90 -5.49
N ARG A 38 -5.19 -20.98 -5.33
CA ARG A 38 -5.99 -21.57 -6.42
C ARG A 38 -7.19 -20.73 -6.79
N LEU A 39 -7.97 -20.29 -5.79
CA LEU A 39 -9.20 -19.51 -6.02
C LEU A 39 -8.92 -18.17 -6.69
N ARG A 40 -7.86 -17.48 -6.25
CA ARG A 40 -7.46 -16.17 -6.77
C ARG A 40 -6.50 -16.26 -7.94
N ASN A 41 -6.10 -17.47 -8.32
CA ASN A 41 -5.13 -17.75 -9.36
C ASN A 41 -3.83 -16.92 -9.19
N LEU A 42 -3.31 -16.86 -7.97
CA LEU A 42 -2.08 -16.13 -7.65
C LEU A 42 -0.86 -16.90 -8.16
N GLY A 43 0.12 -16.20 -8.73
CA GLY A 43 1.30 -16.82 -9.30
C GLY A 43 2.48 -15.85 -9.45
N GLY A 44 3.66 -16.41 -9.68
CA GLY A 44 4.94 -15.73 -9.53
C GLY A 44 5.56 -16.05 -8.18
N ILE A 45 6.35 -15.12 -7.67
CA ILE A 45 7.00 -15.20 -6.36
C ILE A 45 5.98 -14.83 -5.29
N ILE A 46 5.84 -15.70 -4.29
CA ILE A 46 4.95 -15.52 -3.14
C ILE A 46 5.79 -15.68 -1.87
N ILE A 47 5.65 -14.76 -0.94
CA ILE A 47 6.29 -14.80 0.39
C ILE A 47 5.21 -14.98 1.43
N LEU A 48 5.41 -15.94 2.32
CA LEU A 48 4.51 -16.25 3.42
C LEU A 48 5.19 -15.87 4.73
N ASP A 49 4.56 -14.98 5.47
CA ASP A 49 4.95 -14.56 6.81
C ASP A 49 4.06 -15.30 7.81
N PHE A 50 4.56 -16.45 8.28
CA PHE A 50 3.89 -17.21 9.33
C PHE A 50 4.28 -16.62 10.68
N ILE A 51 3.41 -16.77 11.67
CA ILE A 51 3.72 -16.32 13.03
C ILE A 51 4.96 -17.05 13.55
N ASP A 52 5.87 -16.33 14.19
CA ASP A 52 7.12 -16.87 14.70
C ASP A 52 6.93 -18.09 15.61
N MET A 53 7.73 -19.12 15.36
CA MET A 53 7.73 -20.38 16.12
C MET A 53 9.16 -20.68 16.58
N GLU A 54 9.35 -20.79 17.90
CA GLU A 54 10.66 -21.15 18.48
C GLU A 54 11.03 -22.62 18.21
N ASN A 55 10.03 -23.51 18.18
CA ASN A 55 10.27 -24.94 17.97
C ASN A 55 10.45 -25.26 16.47
N ASN A 56 11.62 -25.82 16.13
CA ASN A 56 11.91 -26.28 14.77
C ASN A 56 10.99 -27.42 14.30
N GLU A 57 10.48 -28.26 15.19
CA GLU A 57 9.50 -29.29 14.85
C GLU A 57 8.19 -28.67 14.37
N HIS A 58 7.72 -27.59 15.01
CA HIS A 58 6.53 -26.85 14.60
C HIS A 58 6.73 -26.23 13.21
N ARG A 59 7.89 -25.61 12.97
CA ARG A 59 8.25 -25.06 11.65
C ARG A 59 8.22 -26.16 10.57
N ASN A 60 8.88 -27.29 10.83
CA ASN A 60 8.92 -28.41 9.89
C ASN A 60 7.52 -28.99 9.61
N ALA A 61 6.68 -29.09 10.63
CA ALA A 61 5.31 -29.57 10.49
C ALA A 61 4.43 -28.61 9.67
N VAL A 62 4.52 -27.29 9.90
CA VAL A 62 3.81 -26.28 9.09
C VAL A 62 4.26 -26.35 7.63
N LEU A 63 5.57 -26.44 7.37
CA LEU A 63 6.10 -26.61 6.01
C LEU A 63 5.61 -27.90 5.34
N ALA A 64 5.58 -29.00 6.07
CA ALA A 64 5.10 -30.28 5.57
C ALA A 64 3.62 -30.21 5.19
N GLU A 65 2.78 -29.61 6.04
CA GLU A 65 1.35 -29.45 5.75
C GLU A 65 1.11 -28.46 4.59
N LEU A 66 1.89 -27.39 4.50
CA LEU A 66 1.86 -26.47 3.36
C LEU A 66 2.20 -27.22 2.05
N LYS A 67 3.27 -28.01 2.01
CA LYS A 67 3.64 -28.80 0.82
C LYS A 67 2.57 -29.82 0.45
N LYS A 68 2.01 -30.52 1.44
CA LYS A 68 0.94 -31.50 1.27
C LYS A 68 -0.35 -30.88 0.72
N THR A 69 -0.73 -29.70 1.19
CA THR A 69 -1.94 -29.00 0.72
C THR A 69 -1.75 -28.38 -0.67
N LEU A 70 -0.54 -27.94 -0.99
CA LEU A 70 -0.15 -27.46 -2.32
C LEU A 70 -0.01 -28.57 -3.36
N ALA A 71 0.25 -29.82 -2.96
CA ALA A 71 0.31 -30.96 -3.88
C ALA A 71 -1.01 -31.21 -4.65
N ARG A 72 -2.14 -30.65 -4.16
CA ARG A 72 -3.44 -30.68 -4.84
C ARG A 72 -3.57 -29.60 -5.94
N ASP A 73 -2.60 -28.71 -6.06
CA ASP A 73 -2.57 -27.69 -7.11
C ASP A 73 -2.16 -28.31 -8.45
N ARG A 74 -2.88 -27.97 -9.52
CA ARG A 74 -2.58 -28.45 -10.88
C ARG A 74 -1.41 -27.69 -11.52
N THR A 75 -1.04 -26.54 -10.97
CA THR A 75 0.08 -25.73 -11.45
C THR A 75 1.39 -26.15 -10.78
N LYS A 76 2.52 -25.94 -11.45
CA LYS A 76 3.83 -26.22 -10.86
C LYS A 76 4.09 -25.24 -9.70
N VAL A 77 4.34 -25.80 -8.52
CA VAL A 77 4.66 -25.06 -7.30
C VAL A 77 6.04 -25.51 -6.79
N SER A 78 6.83 -24.57 -6.29
CA SER A 78 8.08 -24.83 -5.57
C SER A 78 8.06 -24.05 -4.26
N VAL A 79 8.41 -24.69 -3.14
CA VAL A 79 8.39 -24.10 -1.79
C VAL A 79 9.76 -24.32 -1.15
N SER A 80 10.39 -23.24 -0.70
CA SER A 80 11.65 -23.30 0.07
C SER A 80 11.39 -23.61 1.55
N GLY A 81 12.45 -23.77 2.33
CA GLY A 81 12.34 -23.80 3.79
C GLY A 81 12.09 -22.40 4.37
N PHE A 82 11.96 -22.32 5.68
CA PHE A 82 11.99 -21.03 6.36
C PHE A 82 13.37 -20.36 6.16
N SER A 83 13.35 -19.08 5.83
CA SER A 83 14.55 -18.24 5.75
C SER A 83 15.08 -17.87 7.13
N ALA A 84 16.23 -17.20 7.16
CA ALA A 84 16.79 -16.63 8.39
C ALA A 84 15.88 -15.56 9.01
N LEU A 85 14.99 -14.95 8.22
CA LEU A 85 14.02 -13.95 8.66
C LEU A 85 12.68 -14.56 9.08
N GLY A 86 12.54 -15.88 9.12
CA GLY A 86 11.26 -16.53 9.47
C GLY A 86 10.24 -16.60 8.33
N LEU A 87 10.61 -16.18 7.11
CA LEU A 87 9.72 -16.18 5.95
C LEU A 87 9.81 -17.48 5.16
N VAL A 88 8.70 -17.91 4.54
CA VAL A 88 8.70 -19.01 3.57
C VAL A 88 8.53 -18.46 2.17
N GLU A 89 9.46 -18.81 1.29
CA GLU A 89 9.43 -18.36 -0.11
C GLU A 89 8.86 -19.47 -0.99
N MET A 90 7.99 -19.12 -1.93
CA MET A 90 7.49 -20.08 -2.89
C MET A 90 7.29 -19.44 -4.26
N THR A 91 7.29 -20.29 -5.28
CA THR A 91 6.92 -19.91 -6.64
C THR A 91 5.76 -20.77 -7.12
N ARG A 92 4.82 -20.15 -7.82
CA ARG A 92 3.70 -20.83 -8.47
C ARG A 92 3.61 -20.37 -9.92
N LYS A 93 3.68 -21.30 -10.88
CA LYS A 93 3.66 -20.96 -12.31
C LYS A 93 2.40 -20.16 -12.66
N ARG A 94 2.57 -19.02 -13.33
CA ARG A 94 1.45 -18.25 -13.90
C ARG A 94 0.91 -18.99 -15.12
N THR A 95 -0.35 -19.37 -15.08
CA THR A 95 -1.05 -20.01 -16.21
C THR A 95 -2.08 -19.09 -16.87
N ARG A 96 -2.58 -18.12 -16.10
CA ARG A 96 -3.60 -17.14 -16.49
C ARG A 96 -3.50 -15.92 -15.57
N GLU A 97 -4.21 -14.85 -15.93
CA GLU A 97 -4.33 -13.64 -15.11
C GLU A 97 -4.92 -13.94 -13.73
N SER A 98 -4.44 -13.23 -12.70
CA SER A 98 -4.99 -13.36 -11.35
C SER A 98 -6.41 -12.80 -11.28
N LEU A 99 -7.20 -13.27 -10.32
CA LEU A 99 -8.59 -12.84 -10.16
C LEU A 99 -8.73 -11.32 -10.02
N ALA A 100 -7.84 -10.67 -9.26
CA ALA A 100 -7.85 -9.21 -9.09
C ALA A 100 -7.58 -8.48 -10.41
N HIS A 101 -6.77 -9.02 -11.30
CA HIS A 101 -6.49 -8.40 -12.60
C HIS A 101 -7.71 -8.46 -13.53
N ILE A 102 -8.55 -9.49 -13.38
CA ILE A 102 -9.79 -9.66 -14.15
C ILE A 102 -10.91 -8.78 -13.58
N LEU A 103 -10.98 -8.66 -12.25
CA LEU A 103 -12.11 -8.04 -11.56
C LEU A 103 -11.88 -6.57 -11.15
N CYS A 104 -10.64 -6.08 -11.14
CA CYS A 104 -10.31 -4.78 -10.58
C CYS A 104 -9.51 -3.94 -11.55
N GLU A 105 -9.79 -2.64 -11.53
CA GLU A 105 -8.97 -1.60 -12.14
C GLU A 105 -8.07 -0.92 -11.09
N PRO A 106 -6.99 -0.24 -11.50
CA PRO A 106 -6.17 0.55 -10.57
C PRO A 106 -7.01 1.61 -9.86
N CYS A 107 -6.79 1.79 -8.55
CA CYS A 107 -7.48 2.82 -7.78
C CYS A 107 -7.21 4.22 -8.38
N PRO A 108 -8.24 5.01 -8.75
CA PRO A 108 -8.04 6.30 -9.40
C PRO A 108 -7.39 7.35 -8.48
N ALA A 109 -7.52 7.21 -7.16
CA ALA A 109 -6.97 8.14 -6.19
C ALA A 109 -5.48 7.90 -5.89
N CYS A 110 -5.04 6.64 -5.83
CA CYS A 110 -3.68 6.29 -5.40
C CYS A 110 -2.89 5.50 -6.44
N SER A 111 -3.48 5.14 -7.58
CA SER A 111 -2.86 4.35 -8.65
C SER A 111 -2.19 3.07 -8.15
N GLY A 112 -2.78 2.43 -7.13
CA GLY A 112 -2.27 1.21 -6.51
C GLY A 112 -1.23 1.42 -5.39
N LYS A 113 -0.93 2.66 -4.98
CA LYS A 113 -0.03 2.96 -3.85
C LYS A 113 -0.56 2.48 -2.49
N GLY A 114 -1.88 2.35 -2.34
CA GLY A 114 -2.53 1.97 -1.07
C GLY A 114 -2.60 3.09 -0.02
N GLN A 115 -2.06 4.26 -0.33
CA GLN A 115 -2.06 5.46 0.52
C GLN A 115 -2.07 6.71 -0.35
N VAL A 116 -2.55 7.83 0.21
CA VAL A 116 -2.50 9.17 -0.38
C VAL A 116 -1.75 10.11 0.54
N LYS A 117 -1.00 11.07 -0.01
CA LYS A 117 -0.33 12.14 0.74
C LYS A 117 -1.36 12.96 1.48
N THR A 118 -1.05 13.39 2.70
CA THR A 118 -1.93 14.27 3.49
C THR A 118 -2.13 15.61 2.79
N SER A 119 -3.29 16.23 2.99
CA SER A 119 -3.63 17.55 2.43
C SER A 119 -2.57 18.60 2.77
N ARG A 120 -2.00 18.58 3.98
CA ARG A 120 -0.87 19.43 4.37
C ARG A 120 0.41 19.19 3.54
N THR A 121 0.71 17.92 3.21
CA THR A 121 1.85 17.60 2.35
C THR A 121 1.65 18.18 0.94
N ILE A 122 0.41 18.11 0.43
CA ILE A 122 0.03 18.71 -0.86
C ILE A 122 0.16 20.24 -0.80
N CYS A 123 -0.25 20.91 0.28
CA CYS A 123 -0.02 22.34 0.47
C CYS A 123 1.47 22.70 0.30
N TYR A 124 2.37 21.98 0.96
CA TYR A 124 3.80 22.26 0.84
C TYR A 124 4.38 21.93 -0.53
N GLU A 125 3.83 20.96 -1.27
CA GLU A 125 4.22 20.70 -2.66
C GLU A 125 3.82 21.86 -3.57
N ILE A 126 2.59 22.36 -3.43
CA ILE A 126 2.09 23.53 -4.14
C ILE A 126 2.96 24.76 -3.88
N LEU A 127 3.31 25.04 -2.61
CA LEU A 127 4.18 26.17 -2.26
C LEU A 127 5.58 26.05 -2.91
N ARG A 128 6.17 24.85 -2.94
CA ARG A 128 7.46 24.62 -3.62
C ARG A 128 7.33 24.77 -5.13
N GLU A 129 6.20 24.37 -5.71
CA GLU A 129 5.95 24.53 -7.14
C GLU A 129 5.79 25.99 -7.53
N LEU A 130 5.00 26.76 -6.79
CA LEU A 130 4.88 28.22 -6.96
C LEU A 130 6.24 28.91 -6.94
N LEU A 131 7.13 28.53 -6.00
CA LEU A 131 8.50 29.06 -5.94
C LEU A 131 9.33 28.73 -7.18
N ARG A 132 9.15 27.54 -7.77
CA ARG A 132 9.86 27.14 -8.99
C ARG A 132 9.34 27.91 -10.20
N GLU A 133 8.02 27.95 -10.36
CA GLU A 133 7.35 28.64 -11.46
C GLU A 133 7.62 30.14 -11.44
N ALA A 134 7.61 30.79 -10.26
CA ALA A 134 7.94 32.21 -10.11
C ALA A 134 9.39 32.58 -10.44
N LYS A 135 10.32 31.62 -10.35
CA LYS A 135 11.71 31.84 -10.78
C LYS A 135 11.89 31.69 -12.28
N GLN A 136 11.10 30.81 -12.90
CA GLN A 136 11.21 30.49 -14.32
C GLN A 136 10.39 31.43 -15.20
N PHE A 137 9.24 31.86 -14.70
CA PHE A 137 8.29 32.70 -15.41
C PHE A 137 7.95 33.94 -14.58
N ASN A 138 7.43 34.97 -15.23
CA ASN A 138 7.01 36.21 -14.57
C ASN A 138 5.51 36.49 -14.83
N PRO A 139 4.60 35.62 -14.36
CA PRO A 139 3.17 35.85 -14.52
C PRO A 139 2.72 37.08 -13.74
N ARG A 140 1.54 37.61 -14.05
CA ARG A 140 0.89 38.68 -13.28
C ARG A 140 0.34 38.14 -11.96
N GLU A 141 -0.24 36.94 -12.00
CA GLU A 141 -0.77 36.26 -10.82
C GLU A 141 -0.75 34.74 -10.99
N PHE A 142 -0.86 34.04 -9.85
CA PHE A 142 -1.00 32.60 -9.78
C PHE A 142 -2.40 32.22 -9.33
N ARG A 143 -2.93 31.12 -9.87
CA ARG A 143 -4.15 30.48 -9.35
C ARG A 143 -3.89 29.02 -9.06
N ILE A 144 -4.17 28.61 -7.83
CA ILE A 144 -4.14 27.23 -7.40
C ILE A 144 -5.54 26.64 -7.54
N LEU A 145 -5.67 25.58 -8.33
CA LEU A 145 -6.84 24.70 -8.34
C LEU A 145 -6.51 23.47 -7.50
N ALA A 146 -7.30 23.16 -6.49
CA ALA A 146 -7.08 21.98 -5.64
C ALA A 146 -8.39 21.44 -5.06
N SER A 147 -8.31 20.26 -4.43
CA SER A 147 -9.42 19.69 -3.66
C SER A 147 -9.86 20.61 -2.51
N GLN A 148 -11.12 20.46 -2.06
CA GLN A 148 -11.69 21.26 -0.98
C GLN A 148 -10.82 21.26 0.28
N GLU A 149 -10.36 20.08 0.72
CA GLU A 149 -9.54 19.94 1.93
C GLU A 149 -8.21 20.71 1.85
N VAL A 150 -7.57 20.75 0.67
CA VAL A 150 -6.32 21.47 0.45
C VAL A 150 -6.57 22.98 0.46
N VAL A 151 -7.66 23.44 -0.15
CA VAL A 151 -8.04 24.85 -0.14
C VAL A 151 -8.39 25.32 1.26
N ASP A 152 -9.15 24.55 2.04
CA ASP A 152 -9.50 24.88 3.42
C ASP A 152 -8.25 24.99 4.30
N LEU A 153 -7.31 24.05 4.17
CA LEU A 153 -6.01 24.13 4.85
C LEU A 153 -5.23 25.41 4.51
N PHE A 154 -5.24 25.83 3.24
CA PHE A 154 -4.61 27.09 2.85
C PHE A 154 -5.33 28.34 3.37
N LEU A 155 -6.65 28.28 3.56
CA LEU A 155 -7.44 29.38 4.13
C LEU A 155 -7.30 29.47 5.65
N GLU A 156 -7.02 28.36 6.31
CA GLU A 156 -6.92 28.25 7.76
C GLU A 156 -5.46 28.12 8.20
N GLU A 157 -4.99 26.90 8.46
CA GLU A 157 -3.72 26.61 9.12
C GLU A 157 -2.48 27.06 8.32
N GLU A 158 -2.53 26.95 7.00
CA GLU A 158 -1.40 27.25 6.10
C GLU A 158 -1.49 28.66 5.47
N SER A 159 -2.45 29.47 5.93
CA SER A 159 -2.69 30.83 5.42
C SER A 159 -1.46 31.74 5.54
N GLN A 160 -0.74 31.67 6.66
CA GLN A 160 0.46 32.46 6.89
C GLN A 160 1.58 32.07 5.91
N HIS A 161 1.77 30.78 5.64
CA HIS A 161 2.79 30.30 4.71
C HIS A 161 2.50 30.74 3.27
N LEU A 162 1.22 30.67 2.87
CA LEU A 162 0.80 31.14 1.54
C LEU A 162 0.99 32.65 1.38
N ALA A 163 0.64 33.44 2.39
CA ALA A 163 0.81 34.89 2.39
C ALA A 163 2.29 35.29 2.32
N MET A 164 3.15 34.71 3.18
CA MET A 164 4.60 34.95 3.14
C MET A 164 5.19 34.62 1.77
N LEU A 165 4.73 33.54 1.14
CA LEU A 165 5.19 33.18 -0.19
C LEU A 165 4.72 34.17 -1.26
N GLY A 166 3.45 34.60 -1.21
CA GLY A 166 2.91 35.61 -2.11
C GLY A 166 3.68 36.93 -2.04
N ASP A 167 4.02 37.37 -0.83
CA ASP A 167 4.82 38.57 -0.59
C ASP A 167 6.25 38.41 -1.10
N PHE A 168 6.87 37.24 -0.87
CA PHE A 168 8.22 36.94 -1.34
C PHE A 168 8.32 36.91 -2.86
N ILE A 169 7.32 36.32 -3.53
CA ILE A 169 7.23 36.27 -4.99
C ILE A 169 6.81 37.65 -5.55
N GLY A 170 6.12 38.48 -4.76
CA GLY A 170 5.59 39.77 -5.18
C GLY A 170 4.43 39.64 -6.17
N LYS A 171 3.69 38.53 -6.11
CA LYS A 171 2.56 38.22 -7.01
C LYS A 171 1.36 37.76 -6.21
N LYS A 172 0.17 38.10 -6.70
CA LYS A 172 -1.09 37.64 -6.11
C LYS A 172 -1.24 36.14 -6.34
N ILE A 173 -1.66 35.41 -5.31
CA ILE A 173 -2.01 33.99 -5.38
C ILE A 173 -3.49 33.85 -5.04
N SER A 174 -4.26 33.21 -5.92
CA SER A 174 -5.68 32.92 -5.72
C SER A 174 -5.92 31.43 -5.54
N LEU A 175 -6.92 31.07 -4.74
CA LEU A 175 -7.31 29.69 -4.47
C LEU A 175 -8.69 29.43 -5.09
N GLN A 176 -8.86 28.28 -5.72
CA GLN A 176 -10.14 27.83 -6.25
C GLN A 176 -10.30 26.32 -6.01
N VAL A 177 -11.46 25.95 -5.49
CA VAL A 177 -11.82 24.54 -5.30
C VAL A 177 -12.23 23.94 -6.64
N GLU A 178 -11.63 22.79 -6.97
CA GLU A 178 -12.07 21.95 -8.08
C GLU A 178 -12.76 20.69 -7.54
N LYS A 179 -14.04 20.52 -7.86
CA LYS A 179 -14.89 19.47 -7.25
C LYS A 179 -14.53 18.07 -7.75
N GLY A 180 -13.92 17.97 -8.93
CA GLY A 180 -13.47 16.70 -9.50
C GLY A 180 -12.13 16.21 -8.94
N TYR A 181 -11.41 17.02 -8.16
CA TYR A 181 -10.05 16.69 -7.75
C TYR A 181 -10.02 15.82 -6.51
N HIS A 182 -9.31 14.70 -6.60
CA HIS A 182 -8.87 13.94 -5.45
C HIS A 182 -7.77 14.71 -4.69
N GLN A 183 -7.51 14.33 -3.43
CA GLN A 183 -6.63 15.06 -2.51
C GLN A 183 -5.24 15.39 -3.09
N GLU A 184 -4.63 14.48 -3.85
CA GLU A 184 -3.30 14.67 -4.46
C GLU A 184 -3.31 15.46 -5.79
N GLN A 185 -4.48 15.83 -6.31
CA GLN A 185 -4.60 16.56 -7.57
C GLN A 185 -4.68 18.07 -7.30
N TYR A 186 -3.83 18.81 -8.00
CA TYR A 186 -3.85 20.26 -8.03
C TYR A 186 -3.24 20.76 -9.34
N ASP A 187 -3.56 22.00 -9.72
CA ASP A 187 -2.89 22.72 -10.79
C ASP A 187 -2.48 24.11 -10.33
N VAL A 188 -1.32 24.56 -10.80
CA VAL A 188 -0.85 25.93 -10.68
C VAL A 188 -0.98 26.61 -12.04
N ILE A 189 -1.96 27.50 -12.17
CA ILE A 189 -2.19 28.27 -13.40
C ILE A 189 -1.44 29.60 -13.30
N LEU A 190 -0.61 29.86 -14.31
CA LEU A 190 0.10 31.13 -14.51
C LEU A 190 -0.74 32.04 -15.42
N MET A 191 -1.08 33.26 -14.97
CA MET A 191 -1.85 34.25 -15.74
C MET A 191 -1.05 35.52 -16.03
#